data_AF-A0A3B0P0I9-F1
#
_entry.id   AF-A0A3B0P0I9-F1
#
_cell.length_a   1.000
_cell.length_b   1.000
_cell.length_c   1.000
_cell.angle_alpha   90.00
_cell.angle_beta   90.00
_cell.angle_gamma   90.00
#
_symmetry.space_group_name_H-M   'P 1'
#
loop_
_entity.id
_entity.type
_entity.pdbx_description
1 polymer ?
#
loop_
_entity_poly.entity_id
_entity_poly.type
_entity_poly.pdbx_seq_one_letter_code
_entity_poly.pdbx_strand_id
1 'polypeptide(L)' 'MKKKIKITPKKAIYNDDETECLEIGFDSSGTIIPFLETTKKVPKELPKEITSLAYAFARNLNKEIEGIQYW' A
#
# COMPACT_ATOMS: atom_id res chain seq x y z
N MET A 1 21.36 16.52 13.06
CA MET A 1 20.98 15.10 12.99
C MET A 1 19.52 15.01 12.55
N LYS A 2 19.21 14.31 11.45
CA LYS A 2 17.81 14.01 11.09
C LYS A 2 17.28 12.97 12.11
N LYS A 3 16.17 13.25 12.79
CA LYS A 3 15.49 12.25 13.63
C LYS A 3 15.17 11.05 12.73
N LYS A 4 15.73 9.87 13.04
CA LYS A 4 15.28 8.63 12.42
C LYS A 4 13.86 8.36 12.93
N ILE A 5 12.87 8.54 12.08
CA ILE A 5 11.49 8.16 12.40
C ILE A 5 11.49 6.63 12.48
N LYS A 6 11.09 6.08 13.62
CA LYS A 6 10.95 4.64 13.80
C LYS A 6 9.61 4.24 13.19
N ILE A 7 9.64 3.60 12.02
CA ILE A 7 8.47 3.05 11.35
C ILE A 7 8.23 1.63 11.87
N THR A 8 7.01 1.36 12.35
CA THR A 8 6.60 0.01 12.75
C THR A 8 5.97 -0.69 11.55
N PRO A 9 6.51 -1.83 11.08
CA PRO A 9 5.94 -2.57 9.95
C PRO A 9 4.50 -3.00 10.20
N LYS A 10 3.72 -3.06 9.12
CA LYS A 10 2.31 -3.47 9.16
C LYS A 10 2.01 -4.43 8.02
N LYS A 11 1.20 -5.45 8.28
CA LYS A 11 0.67 -6.34 7.24
C LYS A 11 -0.55 -5.69 6.57
N ALA A 12 -0.72 -5.95 5.28
CA ALA A 12 -1.91 -5.52 4.58
C ALA A 12 -3.14 -6.32 5.06
N ILE A 13 -4.29 -5.67 5.07
CA ILE A 13 -5.59 -6.30 5.30
C ILE A 13 -6.42 -6.14 4.03
N TYR A 14 -7.07 -7.21 3.61
CA TYR A 14 -7.92 -7.26 2.43
C TYR A 14 -9.34 -7.68 2.83
N ASN A 15 -10.29 -7.43 1.94
CA ASN A 15 -11.60 -8.05 2.00
C ASN A 15 -11.53 -9.56 1.62
N ASP A 16 -12.62 -10.28 1.80
CA ASP A 16 -12.67 -11.74 1.67
C ASP A 16 -12.31 -12.26 0.26
N ASP A 17 -12.54 -11.46 -0.79
CA ASP A 17 -12.24 -11.83 -2.18
C ASP A 17 -10.85 -11.35 -2.66
N GLU A 18 -10.07 -10.71 -1.79
CA GLU A 18 -8.74 -10.18 -2.07
C GLU A 18 -8.67 -9.19 -3.26
N THR A 19 -9.76 -8.47 -3.53
CA THR A 19 -9.80 -7.42 -4.55
C THR A 19 -9.77 -6.00 -3.99
N GLU A 20 -10.06 -5.81 -2.70
CA GLU A 20 -9.99 -4.52 -2.01
C GLU A 20 -8.99 -4.57 -0.87
N CYS A 21 -7.97 -3.70 -0.92
CA CYS A 21 -7.10 -3.46 0.21
C CYS A 21 -7.79 -2.51 1.19
N LEU A 22 -8.03 -2.99 2.41
CA LEU A 22 -8.67 -2.23 3.49
C LEU A 22 -7.63 -1.47 4.33
N GLU A 23 -6.44 -2.06 4.51
CA GLU A 23 -5.31 -1.42 5.19
C GLU A 23 -4.00 -1.72 4.47
N ILE A 24 -3.21 -0.68 4.16
CA ILE A 24 -1.94 -0.80 3.43
C ILE A 24 -0.86 -1.39 4.34
N GLY A 25 -0.18 -2.42 3.84
CA GLY A 25 1.00 -3.00 4.48
C GLY A 25 2.29 -2.35 4.01
N PHE A 26 3.26 -2.19 4.91
CA PHE A 26 4.56 -1.61 4.63
C PHE A 26 5.63 -2.13 5.59
N ASP A 27 6.89 -2.06 5.17
CA ASP A 27 8.04 -2.49 5.96
C ASP A 27 8.60 -1.37 6.88
N SER A 28 9.69 -1.66 7.59
CA SER A 28 10.34 -0.71 8.51
C SER A 28 11.05 0.44 7.82
N SER A 29 11.14 0.43 6.49
CA SER A 29 11.65 1.54 5.68
C SER A 29 10.55 2.48 5.18
N GLY A 30 9.27 2.09 5.38
CA GLY A 30 8.12 2.80 4.81
C GLY A 30 7.87 2.41 3.35
N THR A 31 8.45 1.31 2.86
CA THR A 31 8.16 0.79 1.53
C THR A 31 6.89 -0.04 1.60
N ILE A 32 5.93 0.23 0.71
CA ILE A 32 4.71 -0.57 0.58
C ILE A 32 5.09 -2.01 0.25
N ILE A 33 4.49 -2.96 0.97
CA ILE A 33 4.50 -4.37 0.57
C ILE A 33 3.61 -4.47 -0.66
N PRO A 34 4.07 -5.00 -1.80
CA PRO A 34 3.30 -5.00 -3.04
C PRO A 34 1.86 -5.49 -2.86
N PHE A 35 0.91 -4.75 -3.44
CA PHE A 35 -0.48 -5.14 -3.47
C PHE A 35 -0.65 -6.46 -4.24
N LEU A 36 -1.69 -7.21 -3.91
CA LEU A 36 -2.03 -8.41 -4.66
C LEU A 36 -2.31 -8.02 -6.13
N GLU A 37 -1.95 -8.90 -7.05
CA GLU A 37 -2.12 -8.65 -8.49
C GLU A 37 -3.61 -8.42 -8.86
N THR A 38 -4.53 -8.92 -8.03
CA THR A 38 -5.99 -8.80 -8.12
C THR A 38 -6.57 -7.52 -7.52
N THR A 39 -5.78 -6.73 -6.77
CA THR A 39 -6.28 -5.53 -6.07
C THR A 39 -6.78 -4.49 -7.07
N LYS A 40 -8.08 -4.18 -6.97
CA LYS A 40 -8.80 -3.19 -7.78
C LYS A 40 -9.07 -1.90 -7.02
N LYS A 41 -9.02 -1.97 -5.68
CA LYS A 41 -9.35 -0.84 -4.82
C LYS A 41 -8.40 -0.78 -3.63
N VAL A 42 -7.99 0.43 -3.30
CA VAL A 42 -7.08 0.74 -2.19
C VAL A 42 -7.66 1.85 -1.32
N PRO A 43 -7.19 2.03 -0.07
CA PRO A 43 -7.66 3.10 0.79
C PRO A 43 -7.40 4.47 0.15
N LYS A 44 -8.26 5.45 0.40
CA LYS A 44 -8.11 6.80 -0.19
C LYS A 44 -7.02 7.64 0.46
N GLU A 45 -6.53 7.23 1.63
CA GLU A 45 -5.47 7.92 2.37
C GLU A 45 -4.21 7.08 2.37
N LEU A 46 -3.10 7.68 1.97
CA LEU A 46 -1.78 7.06 2.05
C LEU A 46 -1.23 7.20 3.49
N PRO A 47 -0.79 6.12 4.15
CA PRO A 47 -0.18 6.23 5.47
C PRO A 47 1.02 7.18 5.43
N LYS A 48 1.12 8.07 6.41
CA LYS A 48 2.22 9.06 6.52
C LYS A 48 3.60 8.41 6.65
N GLU A 49 3.64 7.14 7.02
CA GLU A 49 4.83 6.31 7.13
C GLU A 49 5.39 5.90 5.75
N ILE A 50 4.58 5.97 4.68
CA ILE A 50 5.02 5.57 3.35
C ILE A 50 6.07 6.54 2.82
N THR A 51 7.21 5.99 2.43
CA THR A 51 8.35 6.72 1.85
C THR A 51 8.52 6.41 0.37
N SER A 52 7.87 5.34 -0.13
CA SER A 52 8.00 4.88 -1.51
C SER A 52 6.74 4.16 -2.00
N LEU A 53 6.26 4.56 -3.19
CA LEU A 53 5.25 3.82 -3.98
C LEU A 53 5.90 2.89 -5.01
N ALA A 54 7.23 2.81 -5.07
CA ALA A 54 7.93 2.00 -6.05
C ALA A 54 7.49 0.53 -5.93
N TYR A 55 7.12 -0.07 -7.06
CA TYR A 55 6.67 -1.45 -7.16
C TYR A 55 5.39 -1.80 -6.36
N ALA A 56 4.69 -0.82 -5.77
CA ALA A 56 3.49 -1.07 -4.99
C ALA A 56 2.44 -1.87 -5.79
N PHE A 57 2.31 -1.57 -7.08
CA PHE A 57 1.39 -2.25 -8.01
C PHE A 57 2.12 -3.07 -9.07
N ALA A 58 3.34 -3.53 -8.78
CA ALA A 58 4.07 -4.38 -9.71
C ALA A 58 3.21 -5.60 -10.07
N ARG A 59 3.02 -5.84 -11.37
CA ARG A 59 2.25 -6.98 -11.91
C ARG A 59 0.74 -6.96 -11.62
N ASN A 60 0.18 -5.82 -11.19
CA ASN A 60 -1.26 -5.70 -11.07
C ASN A 60 -1.95 -5.95 -12.43
N LEU A 61 -3.02 -6.73 -12.41
CA LEU A 61 -3.72 -7.19 -13.61
C LEU A 61 -4.82 -6.23 -14.09
N ASN A 62 -5.15 -5.23 -13.27
CA ASN A 62 -6.24 -4.31 -13.55
C ASN A 62 -5.73 -3.07 -14.30
N LYS A 63 -6.56 -2.55 -15.21
CA LYS A 63 -6.27 -1.33 -15.95
C LYS A 63 -6.33 -0.08 -15.07
N GLU A 64 -7.18 -0.12 -14.06
CA GLU A 64 -7.47 0.98 -13.15
C GLU A 64 -7.52 0.45 -11.72
N ILE A 65 -7.17 1.32 -10.78
CA ILE A 65 -7.19 1.03 -9.35
C ILE A 65 -7.94 2.16 -8.67
N GLU A 66 -9.10 1.87 -8.09
CA GLU A 66 -9.89 2.86 -7.37
C GLU A 66 -9.20 3.23 -6.05
N GLY A 67 -9.12 4.52 -5.75
CA GLY A 67 -8.59 5.04 -4.49
C GLY A 67 -7.20 5.67 -4.63
N ILE A 68 -6.39 5.19 -5.59
CA ILE A 68 -5.04 5.70 -5.83
C ILE A 68 -5.01 7.17 -6.25
N GLN A 69 -6.07 7.66 -6.90
CA GLN A 69 -6.17 9.05 -7.37
C GLN A 69 -6.23 10.09 -6.25
N TYR A 70 -6.36 9.65 -4.99
CA TYR A 70 -6.42 10.51 -3.80
C TYR A 70 -5.10 10.57 -3.02
N TRP A 71 -4.07 9.84 -3.48
CA TRP A 71 -2.75 9.76 -2.82
C TRP A 71 -1.82 10.92 -3.16
#